data_AF-A0A1Y2BVS0-F1
#
_entry.id   AF-A0A1Y2BVS0-F1
#
_cell.length_a   1.000
_cell.length_b   1.000
_cell.length_c   1.000
_cell.angle_alpha   90.00
_cell.angle_beta   90.00
_cell.angle_gamma   90.00
#
_symmetry.space_group_name_H-M   'P 1'
#
loop_
_entity.id
_entity.type
_entity.pdbx_description
1 polymer ?
#
loop_
_entity_poly.entity_id
_entity_poly.type
_entity_poly.pdbx_seq_one_letter_code
_entity_poly.pdbx_strand_id
1 'polypeptide(L)'
;MQCYIAIFEDALEQLAVLGDISQDVARGDTKPLGEEITRLLRDQKTLETRFQDLVGDQDKLKSLPNKTRFKENQMAIMDVTNELQQILAKNLKSHPSVAQNLVKIQNEQSNLQALISKSIRELREYKFDSLANAVEEEKRKKNTLQNTINREKEASELQRGLQKELSNERKLLEEEINDRNQVIQQLKDTIQEINRLTNSEQKYIKKETKAHENSVKQRCQTHEADLLEEKNVKLKSIQLEKRAYEQIVDFLTRQRKGLEGQIQEWMTRYEEDTEAKSNELETLKQKRTADLDRFEELVSAYEELEKIVEEDRQQKAREAEEKRIMNEKAAASTKIQRWWRKKIAARKATAKTPKGKGKKDKKGGKKKK
;
A
#
# COMPACT_ATOMS: atom_id res chain seq x y z
N MET A 1 91.32 -94.20 5.55
CA MET A 1 90.14 -94.95 6.02
C MET A 1 90.22 -95.29 7.49
N GLN A 2 91.09 -96.20 7.93
CA GLN A 2 91.03 -96.78 9.29
C GLN A 2 91.03 -95.76 10.44
N CYS A 3 91.80 -94.66 10.36
CA CYS A 3 91.77 -93.59 11.37
C CYS A 3 90.40 -92.87 11.46
N TYR A 4 89.70 -92.69 10.34
CA TYR A 4 88.36 -92.10 10.32
C TYR A 4 87.30 -93.06 10.87
N ILE A 5 87.46 -94.36 10.64
CA ILE A 5 86.60 -95.40 11.21
C ILE A 5 86.73 -95.37 12.74
N ALA A 6 87.95 -95.34 13.29
CA ALA A 6 88.18 -95.24 14.73
C ALA A 6 87.57 -93.95 15.34
N ILE A 7 87.66 -92.81 14.65
CA ILE A 7 87.03 -91.55 15.09
C ILE A 7 85.50 -91.65 15.12
N PHE A 8 84.88 -92.34 14.16
CA PHE A 8 83.43 -92.56 14.16
C PHE A 8 82.98 -93.62 15.18
N GLU A 9 83.84 -94.58 15.52
CA GLU A 9 83.57 -95.58 16.57
C GLU A 9 83.62 -94.93 17.96
N ASP A 10 84.66 -94.13 18.26
CA ASP A 10 84.73 -93.27 19.47
C ASP A 10 83.53 -92.30 19.57
N ALA A 11 83.16 -91.64 18.46
CA ALA A 11 81.99 -90.77 18.42
C ALA A 11 80.65 -91.48 18.68
N LEU A 12 80.53 -92.78 18.36
CA LEU A 12 79.34 -93.58 18.72
C LEU A 12 79.31 -93.93 20.20
N GLU A 13 80.45 -94.32 20.78
CA GLU A 13 80.56 -94.63 22.20
C GLU A 13 80.23 -93.39 23.05
N GLN A 14 80.75 -92.21 22.67
CA GLN A 14 80.41 -90.94 23.32
C GLN A 14 78.93 -90.57 23.16
N LEU A 15 78.31 -90.82 22.00
CA LEU A 15 76.88 -90.54 21.83
C LEU A 15 75.97 -91.51 22.61
N ALA A 16 76.43 -92.75 22.84
CA ALA A 16 75.72 -93.72 23.69
C ALA A 16 75.66 -93.24 25.16
N VAL A 17 76.81 -92.82 25.71
CA VAL A 17 76.89 -92.25 27.07
C VAL A 17 75.99 -91.02 27.23
N LEU A 18 75.90 -90.16 26.20
CA LEU A 18 74.98 -89.01 26.20
C LEU A 18 73.49 -89.39 26.09
N GLY A 19 73.18 -90.58 25.58
CA GLY A 19 71.82 -91.14 25.57
C GLY A 19 71.37 -91.60 26.96
N ASP A 20 72.24 -92.33 27.67
CA ASP A 20 71.97 -92.84 29.01
C ASP A 20 71.71 -91.70 30.02
N ILE A 21 72.55 -90.66 30.01
CA ILE A 21 72.41 -89.47 30.87
C ILE A 21 71.06 -88.75 30.60
N SER A 22 70.65 -88.66 29.33
CA SER A 22 69.37 -88.05 28.94
C SER A 22 68.17 -88.81 29.50
N GLN A 23 68.27 -90.15 29.58
CA GLN A 23 67.18 -91.00 30.05
C GLN A 23 66.92 -90.90 31.56
N ASP A 24 67.95 -90.64 32.38
CA ASP A 24 67.76 -90.44 33.82
C ASP A 24 67.24 -89.04 34.16
N VAL A 25 67.66 -87.98 33.44
CA VAL A 25 67.08 -86.63 33.60
C VAL A 25 65.57 -86.64 33.32
N ALA A 26 65.11 -87.44 32.36
CA ALA A 26 63.68 -87.61 32.07
C ALA A 26 62.88 -88.32 33.20
N ARG A 27 63.55 -89.01 34.14
CA ARG A 27 62.92 -89.76 35.25
C ARG A 27 62.85 -88.99 36.57
N GLY A 28 63.68 -87.96 36.75
CA GLY A 28 63.82 -87.22 38.02
C GLY A 28 62.61 -86.34 38.40
N ASP A 29 62.60 -85.10 37.92
CA ASP A 29 61.93 -83.98 38.62
C ASP A 29 60.69 -83.40 37.90
N THR A 30 59.83 -84.24 37.31
CA THR A 30 58.60 -83.78 36.62
C THR A 30 57.33 -83.76 37.50
N LYS A 31 57.35 -84.41 38.66
CA LYS A 31 56.16 -84.58 39.54
C LYS A 31 55.65 -83.30 40.22
N PRO A 32 56.46 -82.50 40.94
CA PRO A 32 55.92 -81.39 41.75
C PRO A 32 55.26 -80.29 40.89
N LEU A 33 55.73 -80.12 39.65
CA LEU A 33 55.20 -79.14 38.70
C LEU A 33 53.72 -79.41 38.34
N GLY A 34 53.29 -80.68 38.31
CA GLY A 34 51.92 -81.05 37.96
C GLY A 34 50.87 -80.65 39.00
N GLU A 35 51.21 -80.66 40.28
CA GLU A 35 50.32 -80.23 41.36
C GLU A 35 50.15 -78.71 41.38
N GLU A 36 51.24 -77.97 41.15
CA GLU A 36 51.20 -76.51 41.04
C GLU A 36 50.39 -76.03 39.83
N ILE A 37 50.53 -76.68 38.67
CA ILE A 37 49.70 -76.45 37.47
C ILE A 37 48.22 -76.74 37.77
N THR A 38 47.92 -77.85 38.46
CA THR A 38 46.53 -78.23 38.81
C THR A 38 45.87 -77.21 39.75
N ARG A 39 46.67 -76.58 40.63
CA ARG A 39 46.22 -75.47 41.49
C ARG A 39 45.97 -74.20 40.67
N LEU A 40 46.93 -73.77 39.84
CA LEU A 40 46.80 -72.57 39.00
C LEU A 40 45.59 -72.61 38.06
N LEU A 41 45.30 -73.78 37.47
CA LEU A 41 44.10 -73.99 36.63
C LEU A 41 42.79 -73.88 37.42
N ARG A 42 42.78 -74.29 38.70
CA ARG A 42 41.61 -74.15 39.59
C ARG A 42 41.40 -72.68 39.96
N ASP A 43 42.47 -71.99 40.35
CA ASP A 43 42.45 -70.59 40.77
C ASP A 43 42.06 -69.67 39.59
N GLN A 44 42.51 -69.96 38.37
CA GLN A 44 42.04 -69.29 37.15
C GLN A 44 40.53 -69.46 36.94
N LYS A 45 40.02 -70.70 37.04
CA LYS A 45 38.60 -71.00 36.76
C LYS A 45 37.63 -70.37 37.77
N THR A 46 38.04 -70.19 39.03
CA THR A 46 37.22 -69.48 40.02
C THR A 46 37.16 -67.98 39.71
N LEU A 47 38.25 -67.38 39.24
CA LEU A 47 38.28 -65.97 38.82
C LEU A 47 37.51 -65.73 37.50
N GLU A 48 37.56 -66.64 36.54
CA GLU A 48 36.74 -66.60 35.32
C GLU A 48 35.23 -66.59 35.65
N THR A 49 34.81 -67.44 36.60
CA THR A 49 33.42 -67.50 37.08
C THR A 49 33.03 -66.19 37.76
N ARG A 50 33.86 -65.69 38.68
CA ARG A 50 33.65 -64.41 39.39
C ARG A 50 33.57 -63.21 38.42
N PHE A 51 34.36 -63.21 37.35
CA PHE A 51 34.30 -62.20 36.29
C PHE A 51 32.97 -62.27 35.53
N GLN A 52 32.51 -63.47 35.16
CA GLN A 52 31.26 -63.68 34.46
C GLN A 52 30.04 -63.21 35.29
N ASP A 53 30.01 -63.50 36.59
CA ASP A 53 28.97 -63.04 37.51
C ASP A 53 28.96 -61.50 37.60
N LEU A 54 30.13 -60.88 37.78
CA LEU A 54 30.25 -59.41 37.88
C LEU A 54 29.82 -58.69 36.60
N VAL A 55 30.15 -59.22 35.41
CA VAL A 55 29.68 -58.68 34.13
C VAL A 55 28.16 -58.87 33.98
N GLY A 56 27.63 -60.03 34.37
CA GLY A 56 26.19 -60.29 34.38
C GLY A 56 25.39 -59.35 35.30
N ASP A 57 26.00 -58.90 36.40
CA ASP A 57 25.43 -57.85 37.27
C ASP A 57 25.65 -56.43 36.74
N GLN A 58 26.70 -56.18 35.95
CA GLN A 58 26.95 -54.86 35.35
C GLN A 58 25.78 -54.40 34.48
N ASP A 59 25.25 -55.28 33.62
CA ASP A 59 24.11 -54.94 32.75
C ASP A 59 22.82 -54.65 33.56
N LYS A 60 22.61 -55.36 34.68
CA LYS A 60 21.50 -55.09 35.62
C LYS A 60 21.67 -53.74 36.33
N LEU A 61 22.90 -53.38 36.68
CA LEU A 61 23.23 -52.12 37.37
C LEU A 61 23.25 -50.90 36.44
N LYS A 62 23.51 -51.10 35.14
CA LYS A 62 23.60 -50.05 34.11
C LYS A 62 22.30 -49.26 33.94
N SER A 63 21.16 -49.95 34.01
CA SER A 63 19.81 -49.37 33.87
C SER A 63 19.32 -48.64 35.14
N LEU A 64 19.88 -48.94 36.31
CA LEU A 64 19.41 -48.38 37.58
C LEU A 64 19.86 -46.91 37.78
N PRO A 65 19.06 -46.08 38.49
CA PRO A 65 19.44 -44.70 38.83
C PRO A 65 20.65 -44.60 39.76
N ASN A 66 20.84 -45.59 40.65
CA ASN A 66 21.92 -45.59 41.64
C ASN A 66 23.27 -45.93 40.99
N LYS A 67 24.05 -44.91 40.62
CA LYS A 67 25.37 -45.07 40.00
C LYS A 67 26.51 -45.43 40.97
N THR A 68 26.27 -45.48 42.29
CA THR A 68 27.30 -45.88 43.27
C THR A 68 27.64 -47.36 43.10
N ARG A 69 26.63 -48.24 43.14
CA ARG A 69 26.81 -49.69 42.93
C ARG A 69 27.39 -50.05 41.56
N PHE A 70 27.07 -49.26 40.54
CA PHE A 70 27.66 -49.43 39.21
C PHE A 70 29.17 -49.14 39.19
N LYS A 71 29.65 -48.14 39.95
CA LYS A 71 31.09 -47.86 40.11
C LYS A 71 31.80 -48.93 40.94
N GLU A 72 31.18 -49.41 42.01
CA GLU A 72 31.70 -50.52 42.84
C GLU A 72 31.88 -51.80 42.00
N ASN A 73 30.89 -52.13 41.16
CA ASN A 73 30.95 -53.22 40.20
C ASN A 73 32.06 -53.01 39.14
N GLN A 74 32.22 -51.80 38.59
CA GLN A 74 33.30 -51.50 37.65
C GLN A 74 34.70 -51.69 38.27
N MET A 75 34.90 -51.30 39.52
CA MET A 75 36.16 -51.54 40.24
C MET A 75 36.41 -53.04 40.42
N ALA A 76 35.43 -53.80 40.91
CA ALA A 76 35.56 -55.25 41.08
C ALA A 76 35.88 -56.01 39.78
N ILE A 77 35.33 -55.56 38.64
CA ILE A 77 35.64 -56.10 37.31
C ILE A 77 37.10 -55.80 36.93
N MET A 78 37.56 -54.57 37.16
CA MET A 78 38.94 -54.17 36.89
C MET A 78 39.94 -54.99 37.72
N ASP A 79 39.66 -55.17 39.01
CA ASP A 79 40.54 -55.93 39.92
C ASP A 79 40.64 -57.41 39.51
N VAL A 80 39.49 -58.08 39.25
CA VAL A 80 39.48 -59.48 38.78
C VAL A 80 40.14 -59.62 37.39
N THR A 81 40.02 -58.61 36.52
CA THR A 81 40.74 -58.59 35.22
C THR A 81 42.26 -58.56 35.42
N ASN A 82 42.74 -57.75 36.37
CA ASN A 82 44.17 -57.66 36.69
C ASN A 82 44.70 -58.97 37.30
N GLU A 83 43.93 -59.62 38.19
CA GLU A 83 44.26 -60.92 38.77
C GLU A 83 44.34 -62.02 37.67
N LEU A 84 43.34 -62.08 36.78
CA LEU A 84 43.33 -63.01 35.64
C LEU A 84 44.52 -62.80 34.70
N GLN A 85 44.84 -61.55 34.33
CA GLN A 85 46.02 -61.24 33.52
C GLN A 85 47.32 -61.69 34.20
N GLN A 86 47.45 -61.49 35.51
CA GLN A 86 48.66 -61.89 36.25
C GLN A 86 48.83 -63.43 36.32
N ILE A 87 47.73 -64.19 36.49
CA ILE A 87 47.76 -65.66 36.48
C ILE A 87 48.03 -66.19 35.07
N LEU A 88 47.37 -65.64 34.05
CA LEU A 88 47.60 -66.00 32.65
C LEU A 88 49.06 -65.74 32.22
N ALA A 89 49.64 -64.61 32.65
CA ALA A 89 51.04 -64.28 32.40
C ALA A 89 52.03 -65.17 33.16
N LYS A 90 51.66 -65.76 34.31
CA LYS A 90 52.43 -66.82 34.98
C LYS A 90 52.35 -68.12 34.19
N ASN A 91 51.13 -68.53 33.82
CA ASN A 91 50.84 -69.78 33.09
C ASN A 91 51.57 -69.85 31.72
N LEU A 92 51.54 -68.73 30.97
CA LEU A 92 52.32 -68.58 29.72
C LEU A 92 53.83 -68.63 29.93
N LYS A 93 54.36 -68.14 31.06
CA LYS A 93 55.79 -68.21 31.39
C LYS A 93 56.25 -69.61 31.84
N SER A 94 55.34 -70.43 32.39
CA SER A 94 55.62 -71.83 32.75
C SER A 94 55.58 -72.81 31.57
N HIS A 95 55.14 -72.37 30.38
CA HIS A 95 55.21 -73.17 29.16
C HIS A 95 56.52 -72.86 28.42
N PRO A 96 57.52 -73.78 28.42
CA PRO A 96 57.54 -74.73 27.31
C PRO A 96 58.14 -76.13 27.60
N SER A 97 57.52 -77.15 26.99
CA SER A 97 58.21 -78.13 26.14
C SER A 97 59.36 -79.00 26.72
N VAL A 98 59.66 -79.06 28.01
CA VAL A 98 60.81 -79.85 28.53
C VAL A 98 60.75 -81.31 28.07
N ALA A 99 59.62 -82.00 28.27
CA ALA A 99 59.41 -83.37 27.80
C ALA A 99 59.47 -83.50 26.26
N GLN A 100 58.89 -82.55 25.52
CA GLN A 100 58.92 -82.54 24.05
C GLN A 100 60.33 -82.27 23.50
N ASN A 101 61.16 -81.52 24.21
CA ASN A 101 62.55 -81.24 23.85
C ASN A 101 63.43 -82.47 24.12
N LEU A 102 63.23 -83.15 25.26
CA LEU A 102 63.91 -84.42 25.56
C LEU A 102 63.57 -85.49 24.49
N VAL A 103 62.31 -85.61 24.08
CA VAL A 103 61.90 -86.53 22.99
C VAL A 103 62.54 -86.15 21.65
N LYS A 104 62.69 -84.86 21.32
CA LYS A 104 63.42 -84.41 20.12
C LYS A 104 64.90 -84.81 20.20
N ILE A 105 65.57 -84.49 21.30
CA ILE A 105 66.98 -84.82 21.55
C ILE A 105 67.20 -86.33 21.41
N GLN A 106 66.35 -87.16 22.02
CA GLN A 106 66.44 -88.62 21.92
C GLN A 106 66.28 -89.14 20.48
N ASN A 107 65.36 -88.57 19.71
CA ASN A 107 65.18 -88.92 18.29
C ASN A 107 66.36 -88.45 17.42
N GLU A 108 66.89 -87.25 17.67
CA GLU A 108 68.06 -86.71 16.98
C GLU A 108 69.33 -87.51 17.28
N GLN A 109 69.55 -87.90 18.55
CA GLN A 109 70.62 -88.81 18.97
C GLN A 109 70.52 -90.17 18.28
N SER A 110 69.34 -90.80 18.27
CA SER A 110 69.11 -92.10 17.62
C SER A 110 69.34 -92.05 16.10
N ASN A 111 68.85 -90.99 15.45
CA ASN A 111 69.09 -90.76 14.01
C ASN A 111 70.59 -90.55 13.69
N LEU A 112 71.33 -89.83 14.56
CA LEU A 112 72.76 -89.61 14.40
C LEU A 112 73.57 -90.90 14.63
N GLN A 113 73.23 -91.69 15.66
CA GLN A 113 73.77 -93.04 15.88
C GLN A 113 73.56 -93.94 14.66
N ALA A 114 72.34 -93.96 14.11
CA ALA A 114 72.03 -94.74 12.92
C ALA A 114 72.83 -94.29 11.69
N LEU A 115 73.00 -92.97 11.49
CA LEU A 115 73.78 -92.39 10.41
C LEU A 115 75.26 -92.76 10.53
N ILE A 116 75.90 -92.53 11.68
CA ILE A 116 77.31 -92.86 11.89
C ILE A 116 77.55 -94.38 11.78
N SER A 117 76.66 -95.20 12.34
CA SER A 117 76.71 -96.68 12.20
C SER A 117 76.52 -97.16 10.76
N LYS A 118 75.89 -96.37 9.89
CA LYS A 118 75.84 -96.62 8.44
C LYS A 118 77.12 -96.14 7.76
N SER A 119 77.62 -94.97 8.10
CA SER A 119 78.88 -94.41 7.57
C SER A 119 80.10 -95.29 7.87
N ILE A 120 80.21 -95.88 9.06
CA ILE A 120 81.30 -96.83 9.38
C ILE A 120 81.27 -98.05 8.45
N ARG A 121 80.09 -98.58 8.15
CA ARG A 121 79.94 -99.72 7.22
C ARG A 121 80.31 -99.32 5.79
N GLU A 122 79.80 -98.19 5.32
CA GLU A 122 80.13 -97.66 3.99
C GLU A 122 81.64 -97.38 3.86
N LEU A 123 82.29 -96.83 4.88
CA LEU A 123 83.74 -96.56 4.88
C LEU A 123 84.60 -97.82 4.88
N ARG A 124 84.11 -98.93 5.43
CA ARG A 124 84.72 -100.27 5.30
C ARG A 124 84.58 -100.83 3.87
N GLU A 125 83.58 -100.38 3.12
CA GLU A 125 83.38 -100.64 1.68
C GLU A 125 83.97 -99.53 0.76
N TYR A 126 84.75 -98.60 1.32
CA TYR A 126 85.34 -97.43 0.62
C TYR A 126 84.34 -96.41 0.04
N LYS A 127 83.11 -96.35 0.57
CA LYS A 127 82.05 -95.39 0.23
C LYS A 127 81.70 -94.48 1.42
N PHE A 128 80.90 -93.44 1.18
CA PHE A 128 80.34 -92.59 2.24
C PHE A 128 79.05 -91.86 1.79
N ASP A 129 78.37 -92.40 0.78
CA ASP A 129 77.28 -91.72 0.07
C ASP A 129 76.12 -91.33 1.01
N SER A 130 75.84 -92.11 2.05
CA SER A 130 74.78 -91.74 3.01
C SER A 130 75.14 -90.53 3.85
N LEU A 131 76.42 -90.35 4.20
CA LEU A 131 76.87 -89.18 4.95
C LEU A 131 76.84 -87.93 4.06
N ALA A 132 77.31 -88.05 2.81
CA ALA A 132 77.27 -86.97 1.84
C ALA A 132 75.82 -86.51 1.56
N ASN A 133 74.91 -87.44 1.28
CA ASN A 133 73.50 -87.13 1.02
C ASN A 133 72.80 -86.55 2.26
N ALA A 134 73.06 -87.07 3.47
CA ALA A 134 72.49 -86.52 4.70
C ALA A 134 72.96 -85.09 4.99
N VAL A 135 74.26 -84.81 4.80
CA VAL A 135 74.82 -83.46 4.97
C VAL A 135 74.29 -82.49 3.92
N GLU A 136 74.12 -82.92 2.66
CA GLU A 136 73.49 -82.06 1.65
C GLU A 136 72.01 -81.79 1.95
N GLU A 137 71.26 -82.80 2.39
CA GLU A 137 69.85 -82.66 2.73
C GLU A 137 69.62 -81.76 3.95
N GLU A 138 70.42 -81.88 5.01
CA GLU A 138 70.37 -80.91 6.13
C GLU A 138 70.80 -79.50 5.72
N LYS A 139 71.75 -79.36 4.78
CA LYS A 139 72.12 -78.07 4.20
C LYS A 139 70.97 -77.48 3.37
N ARG A 140 70.22 -78.30 2.62
CA ARG A 140 69.01 -77.91 1.89
C ARG A 140 67.90 -77.46 2.85
N LYS A 141 67.60 -78.24 3.89
CA LYS A 141 66.62 -77.89 4.95
C LYS A 141 66.99 -76.59 5.68
N LYS A 142 68.27 -76.41 6.03
CA LYS A 142 68.74 -75.16 6.66
C LYS A 142 68.55 -73.95 5.74
N ASN A 143 68.83 -74.10 4.44
CA ASN A 143 68.64 -73.04 3.46
C ASN A 143 67.15 -72.72 3.22
N THR A 144 66.27 -73.72 3.12
CA THR A 144 64.82 -73.48 2.97
C THR A 144 64.23 -72.84 4.21
N LEU A 145 64.61 -73.29 5.41
CA LEU A 145 64.22 -72.65 6.68
C LEU A 145 64.68 -71.20 6.76
N GLN A 146 65.94 -70.90 6.40
CA GLN A 146 66.45 -69.52 6.41
C GLN A 146 65.71 -68.62 5.40
N ASN A 147 65.39 -69.14 4.21
CA ASN A 147 64.62 -68.41 3.21
C ASN A 147 63.18 -68.12 3.68
N THR A 148 62.55 -69.07 4.39
CA THR A 148 61.23 -68.85 5.02
C THR A 148 61.31 -67.80 6.12
N ILE A 149 62.33 -67.86 7.00
CA ILE A 149 62.55 -66.87 8.07
C ILE A 149 62.77 -65.46 7.50
N ASN A 150 63.48 -65.34 6.38
CA ASN A 150 63.70 -64.04 5.74
C ASN A 150 62.40 -63.48 5.15
N ARG A 151 61.63 -64.29 4.42
CA ARG A 151 60.32 -63.89 3.88
C ARG A 151 59.32 -63.52 4.97
N GLU A 152 59.31 -64.25 6.08
CA GLU A 152 58.43 -63.96 7.23
C GLU A 152 58.77 -62.62 7.87
N LYS A 153 60.07 -62.27 7.94
CA LYS A 153 60.51 -60.93 8.37
C LYS A 153 60.07 -59.86 7.38
N GLU A 154 60.35 -60.03 6.09
CA GLU A 154 59.96 -59.08 5.02
C GLU A 154 58.44 -58.83 5.04
N ALA A 155 57.63 -59.89 5.16
CA ALA A 155 56.18 -59.81 5.29
C ALA A 155 55.74 -59.11 6.59
N SER A 156 56.38 -59.41 7.72
CA SER A 156 56.10 -58.76 9.01
C SER A 156 56.44 -57.26 8.99
N GLU A 157 57.54 -56.87 8.33
CA GLU A 157 57.94 -55.47 8.22
C GLU A 157 57.01 -54.69 7.27
N LEU A 158 56.58 -55.30 6.16
CA LEU A 158 55.56 -54.75 5.27
C LEU A 158 54.21 -54.62 5.98
N GLN A 159 53.76 -55.64 6.72
CA GLN A 159 52.53 -55.61 7.49
C GLN A 159 52.54 -54.48 8.53
N ARG A 160 53.66 -54.31 9.25
CA ARG A 160 53.88 -53.20 10.20
C ARG A 160 53.86 -51.83 9.51
N GLY A 161 54.40 -51.74 8.28
CA GLY A 161 54.30 -50.54 7.44
C GLY A 161 52.86 -50.18 7.10
N LEU A 162 52.14 -51.13 6.49
CA LEU A 162 50.73 -50.97 6.10
C LEU A 162 49.81 -50.68 7.29
N GLN A 163 50.06 -51.28 8.47
CA GLN A 163 49.33 -50.97 9.70
C GLN A 163 49.58 -49.52 10.18
N LYS A 164 50.81 -49.01 10.04
CA LYS A 164 51.14 -47.62 10.38
C LYS A 164 50.50 -46.64 9.40
N GLU A 165 50.55 -46.94 8.10
CA GLU A 165 49.90 -46.14 7.05
C GLU A 165 48.38 -46.09 7.26
N LEU A 166 47.72 -47.24 7.45
CA LEU A 166 46.29 -47.32 7.76
C LEU A 166 45.92 -46.58 9.07
N SER A 167 46.80 -46.58 10.08
CA SER A 167 46.59 -45.82 11.31
C SER A 167 46.82 -44.31 11.15
N ASN A 168 47.60 -43.87 10.16
CA ASN A 168 47.78 -42.45 9.86
C ASN A 168 46.59 -41.94 9.02
N GLU A 169 46.20 -42.70 7.99
CA GLU A 169 45.07 -42.36 7.11
C GLU A 169 43.77 -42.20 7.90
N ARG A 170 43.52 -43.09 8.87
CA ARG A 170 42.38 -42.98 9.79
C ARG A 170 42.36 -41.68 10.60
N LYS A 171 43.53 -41.18 11.02
CA LYS A 171 43.64 -39.91 11.76
C LYS A 171 43.40 -38.71 10.85
N LEU A 172 43.99 -38.71 9.66
CA LEU A 172 43.77 -37.64 8.68
C LEU A 172 42.30 -37.53 8.29
N LEU A 173 41.61 -38.65 8.10
CA LEU A 173 40.16 -38.69 7.86
C LEU A 173 39.34 -38.23 9.07
N GLU A 174 39.76 -38.56 10.29
CA GLU A 174 39.08 -38.11 11.54
C GLU A 174 39.29 -36.60 11.77
N GLU A 175 40.48 -36.07 11.49
CA GLU A 175 40.80 -34.64 11.47
C GLU A 175 39.95 -33.91 10.41
N GLU A 176 39.91 -34.41 9.16
CA GLU A 176 39.10 -33.80 8.10
C GLU A 176 37.58 -33.85 8.40
N ILE A 177 37.09 -34.92 9.03
CA ILE A 177 35.69 -35.02 9.49
C ILE A 177 35.41 -33.95 10.56
N ASN A 178 36.35 -33.71 11.49
CA ASN A 178 36.19 -32.69 12.51
C ASN A 178 36.18 -31.26 11.94
N ASP A 179 37.10 -30.95 11.01
CA ASP A 179 37.14 -29.66 10.30
C ASP A 179 35.86 -29.41 9.51
N ARG A 180 35.39 -30.41 8.74
CA ARG A 180 34.13 -30.35 7.99
C ARG A 180 32.93 -30.16 8.92
N ASN A 181 32.91 -30.81 10.09
CA ASN A 181 31.87 -30.62 11.11
C ASN A 181 31.91 -29.21 11.72
N GLN A 182 33.10 -28.62 11.93
CA GLN A 182 33.23 -27.25 12.42
C GLN A 182 32.68 -26.23 11.39
N VAL A 183 33.01 -26.40 10.11
CA VAL A 183 32.46 -25.57 9.02
C VAL A 183 30.93 -25.73 8.92
N ILE A 184 30.40 -26.96 9.03
CA ILE A 184 28.95 -27.22 9.07
C ILE A 184 28.30 -26.49 10.26
N GLN A 185 28.96 -26.42 11.42
CA GLN A 185 28.43 -25.69 12.57
C GLN A 185 28.44 -24.17 12.37
N GLN A 186 29.53 -23.59 11.86
CA GLN A 186 29.61 -22.17 11.51
C GLN A 186 28.54 -21.77 10.47
N LEU A 187 28.28 -22.62 9.48
CA LEU A 187 27.23 -22.41 8.49
C LEU A 187 25.82 -22.50 9.10
N LYS A 188 25.57 -23.40 10.06
CA LYS A 188 24.29 -23.44 10.81
C LYS A 188 24.08 -22.18 11.64
N ASP A 189 25.13 -21.69 12.30
CA ASP A 189 25.02 -20.54 13.20
C ASP A 189 24.83 -19.23 12.43
N THR A 190 25.55 -19.03 11.32
CA THR A 190 25.31 -17.89 10.40
C THR A 190 23.94 -17.95 9.74
N ILE A 191 23.45 -19.13 9.33
CA ILE A 191 22.06 -19.30 8.86
C ILE A 191 21.05 -18.94 9.95
N GLN A 192 21.29 -19.31 11.21
CA GLN A 192 20.43 -18.90 12.32
C GLN A 192 20.47 -17.40 12.60
N GLU A 193 21.64 -16.76 12.53
CA GLU A 193 21.80 -15.32 12.69
C GLU A 193 21.05 -14.54 11.60
N ILE A 194 21.28 -14.85 10.33
CA ILE A 194 20.56 -14.25 9.19
C ILE A 194 19.04 -14.43 9.36
N ASN A 195 18.58 -15.63 9.72
CA ASN A 195 17.16 -15.86 9.96
C ASN A 195 16.61 -15.03 11.13
N ARG A 196 17.37 -14.82 12.21
CA ARG A 196 16.94 -13.98 13.34
C ARG A 196 16.87 -12.50 12.93
N LEU A 197 17.90 -12.00 12.24
CA LEU A 197 17.99 -10.62 11.74
C LEU A 197 16.84 -10.33 10.76
N THR A 198 16.72 -11.10 9.67
CA THR A 198 15.67 -10.89 8.66
C THR A 198 14.26 -11.05 9.24
N ASN A 199 14.02 -11.96 10.19
CA ASN A 199 12.72 -12.03 10.88
C ASN A 199 12.44 -10.81 11.77
N SER A 200 13.46 -10.15 12.31
CA SER A 200 13.31 -8.92 13.08
C SER A 200 13.08 -7.70 12.19
N GLU A 201 13.83 -7.60 11.08
CA GLU A 201 13.68 -6.56 10.04
C GLU A 201 12.31 -6.64 9.39
N GLN A 202 11.84 -7.83 8.99
CA GLN A 202 10.50 -8.01 8.44
C GLN A 202 9.39 -7.58 9.42
N LYS A 203 9.58 -7.78 10.73
CA LYS A 203 8.62 -7.33 11.75
C LYS A 203 8.68 -5.82 11.94
N TYR A 204 9.87 -5.22 11.89
CA TYR A 204 10.06 -3.77 11.93
C TYR A 204 9.40 -3.11 10.71
N ILE A 205 9.77 -3.52 9.50
CA ILE A 205 9.25 -2.99 8.24
C ILE A 205 7.72 -3.12 8.18
N LYS A 206 7.14 -4.29 8.50
CA LYS A 206 5.67 -4.48 8.53
C LYS A 206 4.96 -3.60 9.57
N LYS A 207 5.64 -3.17 10.63
CA LYS A 207 5.09 -2.24 11.63
C LYS A 207 5.22 -0.78 11.15
N GLU A 208 6.34 -0.45 10.52
CA GLU A 208 6.63 0.87 9.96
C GLU A 208 5.73 1.20 8.77
N THR A 209 5.59 0.30 7.78
CA THR A 209 4.68 0.51 6.64
C THR A 209 3.24 0.66 7.11
N LYS A 210 2.77 -0.20 8.02
CA LYS A 210 1.41 -0.11 8.59
C LYS A 210 1.19 1.19 9.39
N ALA A 211 2.20 1.69 10.09
CA ALA A 211 2.12 2.99 10.77
C ALA A 211 2.08 4.16 9.76
N HIS A 212 2.87 4.09 8.70
CA HIS A 212 2.88 5.06 7.61
C HIS A 212 1.55 5.07 6.85
N GLU A 213 1.05 3.91 6.43
CA GLU A 213 -0.26 3.71 5.79
C GLU A 213 -1.39 4.31 6.64
N ASN A 214 -1.43 4.01 7.94
CA ASN A 214 -2.43 4.58 8.85
C ASN A 214 -2.31 6.11 8.98
N SER A 215 -1.09 6.64 9.06
CA SER A 215 -0.83 8.10 9.15
C SER A 215 -1.25 8.82 7.87
N VAL A 216 -0.87 8.30 6.71
CA VAL A 216 -1.28 8.83 5.40
C VAL A 216 -2.79 8.74 5.23
N LYS A 217 -3.41 7.60 5.55
CA LYS A 217 -4.86 7.41 5.51
C LYS A 217 -5.59 8.42 6.39
N GLN A 218 -5.16 8.59 7.65
CA GLN A 218 -5.75 9.56 8.56
C GLN A 218 -5.67 10.99 8.01
N ARG A 219 -4.51 11.39 7.46
CA ARG A 219 -4.31 12.71 6.84
C ARG A 219 -5.16 12.91 5.59
N CYS A 220 -5.34 11.88 4.76
CA CYS A 220 -6.26 11.92 3.63
C CYS A 220 -7.72 12.05 4.09
N GLN A 221 -8.13 11.30 5.11
CA GLN A 221 -9.49 11.34 5.65
C GLN A 221 -9.83 12.68 6.32
N THR A 222 -8.89 13.32 7.03
CA THR A 222 -9.11 14.69 7.55
C THR A 222 -9.25 15.69 6.40
N HIS A 223 -8.34 15.65 5.42
CA HIS A 223 -8.38 16.59 4.29
C HIS A 223 -9.64 16.41 3.42
N GLU A 224 -10.12 15.17 3.23
CA GLU A 224 -11.38 14.89 2.57
C GLU A 224 -12.58 15.45 3.36
N ALA A 225 -12.58 15.32 4.70
CA ALA A 225 -13.61 15.91 5.55
C ALA A 225 -13.60 17.45 5.50
N ASP A 226 -12.43 18.08 5.51
CA ASP A 226 -12.27 19.54 5.38
C ASP A 226 -12.84 20.04 4.05
N LEU A 227 -12.49 19.38 2.93
CA LEU A 227 -13.00 19.68 1.59
C LEU A 227 -14.52 19.44 1.47
N LEU A 228 -15.06 18.43 2.17
CA LEU A 228 -16.49 18.17 2.22
C LEU A 228 -17.25 19.27 2.97
N GLU A 229 -16.74 19.80 4.09
CA GLU A 229 -17.42 20.91 4.76
C GLU A 229 -17.21 22.25 4.02
N GLU A 230 -16.06 22.51 3.39
CA GLU A 230 -15.91 23.63 2.45
C GLU A 230 -16.96 23.59 1.33
N LYS A 231 -17.19 22.40 0.75
CA LYS A 231 -18.24 22.16 -0.25
C LYS A 231 -19.63 22.41 0.34
N ASN A 232 -19.91 21.94 1.55
CA ASN A 232 -21.19 22.17 2.22
C ASN A 232 -21.44 23.67 2.49
N VAL A 233 -20.43 24.41 2.95
CA VAL A 233 -20.51 25.87 3.16
C VAL A 233 -20.78 26.60 1.85
N LYS A 234 -20.04 26.27 0.78
CA LYS A 234 -20.25 26.86 -0.56
C LYS A 234 -21.64 26.54 -1.12
N LEU A 235 -22.15 25.30 -0.94
CA LEU A 235 -23.51 24.92 -1.32
C LEU A 235 -24.58 25.70 -0.53
N LYS A 236 -24.42 25.85 0.80
CA LYS A 236 -25.31 26.69 1.64
C LYS A 236 -25.31 28.15 1.15
N SER A 237 -24.14 28.71 0.81
CA SER A 237 -24.01 30.06 0.26
C SER A 237 -24.76 30.23 -1.07
N ILE A 238 -24.58 29.30 -2.02
CA ILE A 238 -25.27 29.32 -3.32
C ILE A 238 -26.80 29.20 -3.16
N GLN A 239 -27.28 28.43 -2.17
CA GLN A 239 -28.71 28.33 -1.87
C GLN A 239 -29.28 29.64 -1.30
N LEU A 240 -28.53 30.33 -0.43
CA LEU A 240 -28.92 31.64 0.11
C LEU A 240 -28.91 32.72 -0.97
N GLU A 241 -27.90 32.73 -1.84
CA GLU A 241 -27.77 33.67 -2.96
C GLU A 241 -28.92 33.49 -3.97
N LYS A 242 -29.25 32.24 -4.35
CA LYS A 242 -30.41 31.95 -5.20
C LYS A 242 -31.72 32.45 -4.58
N ARG A 243 -31.94 32.17 -3.29
CA ARG A 243 -33.14 32.64 -2.57
C ARG A 243 -33.22 34.17 -2.48
N ALA A 244 -32.08 34.84 -2.29
CA ALA A 244 -32.02 36.30 -2.29
C ALA A 244 -32.32 36.87 -3.68
N TYR A 245 -31.74 36.29 -4.73
CA TYR A 245 -32.03 36.64 -6.13
C TYR A 245 -33.52 36.46 -6.46
N GLU A 246 -34.10 35.30 -6.12
CA GLU A 246 -35.53 35.02 -6.29
C GLU A 246 -36.39 36.10 -5.61
N GLN A 247 -36.10 36.44 -4.35
CA GLN A 247 -36.84 37.48 -3.61
C GLN A 247 -36.68 38.88 -4.20
N ILE A 248 -35.50 39.23 -4.72
CA ILE A 248 -35.23 40.51 -5.39
C ILE A 248 -36.00 40.58 -6.72
N VAL A 249 -35.98 39.52 -7.53
CA VAL A 249 -36.74 39.44 -8.79
C VAL A 249 -38.24 39.51 -8.53
N ASP A 250 -38.75 38.84 -7.50
CA ASP A 250 -40.14 38.91 -7.08
C ASP A 250 -40.54 40.33 -6.66
N PHE A 251 -39.73 40.98 -5.83
CA PHE A 251 -39.96 42.35 -5.39
C PHE A 251 -39.97 43.35 -6.55
N LEU A 252 -38.95 43.30 -7.42
CA LEU A 252 -38.85 44.17 -8.59
C LEU A 252 -39.99 43.92 -9.59
N THR A 253 -40.41 42.67 -9.79
CA THR A 253 -41.54 42.34 -10.67
C THR A 253 -42.86 42.84 -10.10
N ARG A 254 -43.07 42.76 -8.77
CA ARG A 254 -44.24 43.33 -8.09
C ARG A 254 -44.25 44.87 -8.17
N GLN A 255 -43.12 45.54 -7.95
CA GLN A 255 -43.02 46.99 -8.12
C GLN A 255 -43.25 47.42 -9.56
N ARG A 256 -42.62 46.75 -10.54
CA ARG A 256 -42.82 47.05 -11.97
C ARG A 256 -44.29 46.90 -12.36
N LYS A 257 -44.96 45.82 -11.94
CA LYS A 257 -46.40 45.63 -12.16
C LYS A 257 -47.27 46.71 -11.48
N GLY A 258 -46.86 47.20 -10.32
CA GLY A 258 -47.51 48.34 -9.66
C GLY A 258 -47.40 49.64 -10.45
N LEU A 259 -46.21 49.94 -10.97
CA LEU A 259 -45.95 51.11 -11.83
C LEU A 259 -46.64 50.97 -13.20
N GLU A 260 -46.60 49.79 -13.83
CA GLU A 260 -47.36 49.46 -15.03
C GLU A 260 -48.87 49.73 -14.82
N GLY A 261 -49.43 49.29 -13.68
CA GLY A 261 -50.83 49.56 -13.32
C GLY A 261 -51.14 51.05 -13.12
N GLN A 262 -50.26 51.79 -12.44
CA GLN A 262 -50.41 53.25 -12.29
C GLN A 262 -50.31 53.99 -13.63
N ILE A 263 -49.42 53.57 -14.53
CA ILE A 263 -49.31 54.14 -15.89
C ILE A 263 -50.61 53.91 -16.65
N GLN A 264 -51.20 52.70 -16.58
CA GLN A 264 -52.50 52.44 -17.21
C GLN A 264 -53.62 53.30 -16.61
N GLU A 265 -53.69 53.43 -15.28
CA GLU A 265 -54.69 54.29 -14.62
C GLU A 265 -54.56 55.76 -15.05
N TRP A 266 -53.33 56.29 -15.11
CA TRP A 266 -53.08 57.67 -15.58
C TRP A 266 -53.33 57.84 -17.08
N MET A 267 -53.09 56.82 -17.91
CA MET A 267 -53.46 56.84 -19.33
C MET A 267 -54.98 56.92 -19.49
N THR A 268 -55.75 56.03 -18.85
CA THR A 268 -57.21 56.03 -18.93
C THR A 268 -57.80 57.34 -18.42
N ARG A 269 -57.35 57.86 -17.26
CA ARG A 269 -57.77 59.17 -16.75
C ARG A 269 -57.46 60.31 -17.73
N TYR A 270 -56.28 60.29 -18.36
CA TYR A 270 -55.90 61.30 -19.35
C TYR A 270 -56.73 61.21 -20.63
N GLU A 271 -57.06 60.01 -21.08
CA GLU A 271 -57.96 59.76 -22.22
C GLU A 271 -59.39 60.26 -21.90
N GLU A 272 -59.93 59.90 -20.73
CA GLU A 272 -61.23 60.36 -20.22
C GLU A 272 -61.30 61.90 -20.07
N ASP A 273 -60.32 62.52 -19.42
CA ASP A 273 -60.25 63.98 -19.27
C ASP A 273 -60.08 64.69 -20.63
N THR A 274 -59.31 64.11 -21.56
CA THR A 274 -59.11 64.66 -22.91
C THR A 274 -60.39 64.54 -23.74
N GLU A 275 -61.10 63.42 -23.68
CA GLU A 275 -62.41 63.26 -24.33
C GLU A 275 -63.44 64.22 -23.72
N ALA A 276 -63.51 64.32 -22.39
CA ALA A 276 -64.39 65.27 -21.70
C ALA A 276 -64.10 66.73 -22.12
N LYS A 277 -62.84 67.13 -22.21
CA LYS A 277 -62.45 68.48 -22.67
C LYS A 277 -62.66 68.70 -24.17
N SER A 278 -62.50 67.67 -25.00
CA SER A 278 -62.87 67.72 -26.41
C SER A 278 -64.37 67.95 -26.58
N ASN A 279 -65.20 67.22 -25.82
CA ASN A 279 -66.65 67.34 -25.81
C ASN A 279 -67.11 68.71 -25.25
N GLU A 280 -66.50 69.21 -24.17
CA GLU A 280 -66.74 70.58 -23.69
C GLU A 280 -66.43 71.62 -24.78
N LEU A 281 -65.25 71.55 -25.41
CA LEU A 281 -64.87 72.44 -26.50
C LEU A 281 -65.83 72.37 -27.69
N GLU A 282 -66.31 71.18 -28.04
CA GLU A 282 -67.25 71.01 -29.14
C GLU A 282 -68.63 71.59 -28.81
N THR A 283 -69.16 71.38 -27.59
CA THR A 283 -70.41 72.06 -27.18
C THR A 283 -70.25 73.57 -27.06
N LEU A 284 -69.06 74.08 -26.74
CA LEU A 284 -68.76 75.52 -26.76
C LEU A 284 -68.65 76.08 -28.18
N LYS A 285 -68.10 75.32 -29.15
CA LYS A 285 -68.15 75.69 -30.57
C LYS A 285 -69.59 75.75 -31.07
N GLN A 286 -70.40 74.73 -30.78
CA GLN A 286 -71.81 74.65 -31.20
C GLN A 286 -72.67 75.78 -30.60
N LYS A 287 -72.42 76.16 -29.33
CA LYS A 287 -73.03 77.35 -28.74
C LYS A 287 -72.55 78.62 -29.44
N ARG A 288 -71.25 78.78 -29.66
CA ARG A 288 -70.68 79.93 -30.36
C ARG A 288 -71.23 80.09 -31.78
N THR A 289 -71.45 79.00 -32.53
CA THR A 289 -72.09 79.08 -33.85
C THR A 289 -73.55 79.51 -33.69
N ALA A 290 -74.34 78.85 -32.83
CA ALA A 290 -75.75 79.23 -32.64
C ALA A 290 -75.95 80.67 -32.14
N ASP A 291 -75.07 81.19 -31.27
CA ASP A 291 -75.08 82.58 -30.82
C ASP A 291 -74.64 83.55 -31.93
N LEU A 292 -73.79 83.11 -32.87
CA LEU A 292 -73.33 83.90 -34.03
C LEU A 292 -74.39 83.91 -35.14
N ASP A 293 -74.98 82.76 -35.47
CA ASP A 293 -76.13 82.63 -36.38
C ASP A 293 -77.27 83.56 -35.92
N ARG A 294 -77.59 83.53 -34.62
CA ARG A 294 -78.58 84.40 -33.99
C ARG A 294 -78.17 85.87 -33.97
N PHE A 295 -76.88 86.18 -33.93
CA PHE A 295 -76.40 87.57 -34.04
C PHE A 295 -76.53 88.08 -35.49
N GLU A 296 -76.26 87.24 -36.49
CA GLU A 296 -76.47 87.58 -37.91
C GLU A 296 -77.97 87.76 -38.22
N GLU A 297 -78.86 86.91 -37.69
CA GLU A 297 -80.32 87.12 -37.71
C GLU A 297 -80.71 88.48 -37.12
N LEU A 298 -80.14 88.83 -35.96
CA LEU A 298 -80.48 90.07 -35.26
C LEU A 298 -79.92 91.31 -35.96
N VAL A 299 -78.72 91.23 -36.55
CA VAL A 299 -78.14 92.29 -37.39
C VAL A 299 -78.99 92.52 -38.63
N SER A 300 -79.40 91.45 -39.33
CA SER A 300 -80.30 91.54 -40.48
C SER A 300 -81.62 92.23 -40.11
N ALA A 301 -82.22 91.86 -38.97
CA ALA A 301 -83.42 92.52 -38.45
C ALA A 301 -83.20 94.01 -38.06
N TYR A 302 -82.00 94.37 -37.56
CA TYR A 302 -81.64 95.77 -37.32
C TYR A 302 -81.43 96.56 -38.62
N GLU A 303 -80.83 95.98 -39.66
CA GLU A 303 -80.68 96.59 -40.98
C GLU A 303 -82.05 96.83 -41.65
N GLU A 304 -82.98 95.88 -41.54
CA GLU A 304 -84.37 96.06 -41.98
C GLU A 304 -85.06 97.21 -41.24
N LEU A 305 -84.89 97.29 -39.91
CA LEU A 305 -85.47 98.36 -39.09
C LEU A 305 -84.83 99.73 -39.36
N GLU A 306 -83.51 99.82 -39.52
CA GLU A 306 -82.81 101.07 -39.85
C GLU A 306 -83.23 101.57 -41.24
N LYS A 307 -83.39 100.66 -42.21
CA LYS A 307 -83.94 100.99 -43.53
C LYS A 307 -85.37 101.56 -43.42
N ILE A 308 -86.25 100.95 -42.63
CA ILE A 308 -87.61 101.48 -42.37
C ILE A 308 -87.56 102.87 -41.72
N VAL A 309 -86.64 103.10 -40.78
CA VAL A 309 -86.45 104.40 -40.11
C VAL A 309 -85.91 105.48 -41.06
N GLU A 310 -84.94 105.15 -41.92
CA GLU A 310 -84.43 106.09 -42.92
C GLU A 310 -85.45 106.35 -44.04
N GLU A 311 -86.28 105.37 -44.42
CA GLU A 311 -87.43 105.58 -45.32
C GLU A 311 -88.47 106.55 -44.71
N ASP A 312 -88.83 106.41 -43.43
CA ASP A 312 -89.69 107.35 -42.69
C ASP A 312 -89.05 108.74 -42.53
N ARG A 313 -87.74 108.80 -42.27
CA ARG A 313 -86.98 110.06 -42.18
C ARG A 313 -86.98 110.80 -43.52
N GLN A 314 -86.78 110.09 -44.63
CA GLN A 314 -86.87 110.65 -45.98
C GLN A 314 -88.29 111.08 -46.32
N GLN A 315 -89.31 110.35 -45.85
CA GLN A 315 -90.71 110.75 -45.97
C GLN A 315 -90.96 112.11 -45.29
N LYS A 316 -90.52 112.26 -44.03
CA LYS A 316 -90.61 113.50 -43.25
C LYS A 316 -89.78 114.64 -43.85
N ALA A 317 -88.62 114.35 -44.43
CA ALA A 317 -87.80 115.33 -45.13
C ALA A 317 -88.48 115.86 -46.41
N ARG A 318 -89.08 114.96 -47.22
CA ARG A 318 -89.89 115.34 -48.39
C ARG A 318 -91.06 116.25 -47.99
N GLU A 319 -91.83 115.86 -46.97
CA GLU A 319 -92.92 116.68 -46.42
C GLU A 319 -92.46 118.06 -45.92
N ALA A 320 -91.27 118.17 -45.31
CA ALA A 320 -90.75 119.42 -44.79
C ALA A 320 -90.37 120.40 -45.91
N GLU A 321 -89.78 119.90 -47.01
CA GLU A 321 -89.39 120.75 -48.14
C GLU A 321 -90.60 121.22 -48.96
N GLU A 322 -91.63 120.38 -49.12
CA GLU A 322 -92.92 120.83 -49.70
C GLU A 322 -93.55 121.98 -48.91
N LYS A 323 -93.51 121.89 -47.57
CA LYS A 323 -93.99 122.96 -46.66
C LYS A 323 -93.14 124.23 -46.79
N ARG A 324 -91.83 124.13 -47.03
CA ARG A 324 -90.97 125.30 -47.35
C ARG A 324 -91.35 125.95 -48.68
N ILE A 325 -91.46 125.15 -49.76
CA ILE A 325 -91.79 125.65 -51.11
C ILE A 325 -93.16 126.35 -51.13
N MET A 326 -94.15 125.86 -50.38
CA MET A 326 -95.44 126.55 -50.21
C MET A 326 -95.30 127.91 -49.52
N ASN A 327 -94.52 128.00 -48.44
CA ASN A 327 -94.30 129.27 -47.73
C ASN A 327 -93.56 130.31 -48.58
N GLU A 328 -92.57 129.89 -49.38
CA GLU A 328 -91.83 130.79 -50.27
C GLU A 328 -92.73 131.35 -51.40
N LYS A 329 -93.62 130.52 -51.96
CA LYS A 329 -94.66 130.97 -52.93
C LYS A 329 -95.64 131.98 -52.32
N ALA A 330 -96.04 131.80 -51.06
CA ALA A 330 -96.88 132.76 -50.34
C ALA A 330 -96.15 134.10 -50.12
N ALA A 331 -94.88 134.06 -49.71
CA ALA A 331 -94.05 135.25 -49.51
C ALA A 331 -93.82 136.06 -50.80
N ALA A 332 -93.63 135.38 -51.95
CA ALA A 332 -93.51 136.01 -53.25
C ALA A 332 -94.77 136.82 -53.62
N SER A 333 -95.95 136.21 -53.45
CA SER A 333 -97.24 136.86 -53.71
C SER A 333 -97.45 138.12 -52.86
N THR A 334 -97.02 138.09 -51.59
CA THR A 334 -97.10 139.25 -50.68
C THR A 334 -96.19 140.41 -51.11
N LYS A 335 -95.01 140.15 -51.69
CA LYS A 335 -94.12 141.21 -52.21
C LYS A 335 -94.74 141.94 -53.41
N ILE A 336 -95.35 141.22 -54.35
CA ILE A 336 -95.98 141.80 -55.55
C ILE A 336 -97.12 142.76 -55.16
N GLN A 337 -97.99 142.36 -54.22
CA GLN A 337 -99.09 143.20 -53.74
C GLN A 337 -98.62 144.51 -53.07
N ARG A 338 -97.45 144.52 -52.43
CA ARG A 338 -96.87 145.73 -51.80
C ARG A 338 -96.30 146.71 -52.82
N TRP A 339 -95.73 146.23 -53.92
CA TRP A 339 -95.14 147.08 -54.96
C TRP A 339 -96.20 147.92 -55.70
N TRP A 340 -97.28 147.28 -56.15
CA TRP A 340 -98.34 147.94 -56.93
C TRP A 340 -99.02 149.08 -56.15
N ARG A 341 -99.34 148.84 -54.86
CA ARG A 341 -100.01 149.82 -53.99
C ARG A 341 -99.21 151.11 -53.76
N LYS A 342 -97.87 151.08 -53.88
CA LYS A 342 -97.02 152.27 -53.64
C LYS A 342 -96.92 153.21 -54.85
N LYS A 343 -97.29 152.76 -56.06
CA LYS A 343 -97.10 153.53 -57.32
C LYS A 343 -98.21 154.53 -57.64
N ILE A 344 -99.38 154.41 -57.01
CA ILE A 344 -100.57 155.24 -57.29
C ILE A 344 -100.72 156.44 -56.34
N ALA A 345 -100.16 156.38 -55.12
CA ALA A 345 -100.48 157.31 -54.03
C ALA A 345 -99.79 158.69 -54.06
N ALA A 346 -99.08 159.05 -55.13
CA ALA A 346 -98.14 160.19 -55.13
C ALA A 346 -98.44 161.32 -56.14
N ARG A 347 -99.64 161.36 -56.75
CA ARG A 347 -99.96 162.35 -57.80
C ARG A 347 -101.39 162.89 -57.69
N LYS A 348 -101.53 164.10 -57.12
CA LYS A 348 -102.78 164.85 -56.78
C LYS A 348 -103.50 164.33 -55.52
N ALA A 349 -104.12 165.16 -54.65
CA ALA A 349 -104.00 166.60 -54.38
C ALA A 349 -104.71 166.96 -53.04
N THR A 350 -104.48 168.18 -52.53
CA THR A 350 -105.40 169.05 -51.75
C THR A 350 -106.47 168.45 -50.80
N ALA A 351 -106.25 168.65 -49.50
CA ALA A 351 -107.19 168.92 -48.38
C ALA A 351 -108.73 168.76 -48.49
N LYS A 352 -109.34 168.24 -47.39
CA LYS A 352 -110.80 168.23 -47.02
C LYS A 352 -111.66 167.28 -47.89
N THR A 353 -112.83 166.72 -47.51
CA THR A 353 -113.72 166.76 -46.31
C THR A 353 -114.59 165.45 -46.25
N PRO A 354 -115.41 165.15 -45.22
CA PRO A 354 -116.00 163.81 -44.97
C PRO A 354 -117.52 163.62 -45.28
N LYS A 355 -117.97 162.36 -45.51
CA LYS A 355 -119.32 161.81 -45.16
C LYS A 355 -119.53 160.32 -45.55
N GLY A 356 -120.48 159.62 -44.90
CA GLY A 356 -121.10 158.33 -45.30
C GLY A 356 -120.28 157.05 -45.03
N LYS A 357 -120.65 156.01 -44.25
CA LYS A 357 -121.87 155.54 -43.53
C LYS A 357 -122.72 154.45 -44.23
N GLY A 358 -122.43 153.18 -43.91
CA GLY A 358 -123.22 151.96 -44.25
C GLY A 358 -122.34 150.78 -44.69
N LYS A 359 -122.64 149.49 -44.43
CA LYS A 359 -123.68 148.84 -43.60
C LYS A 359 -123.25 147.37 -43.32
N LYS A 360 -123.77 146.76 -42.23
CA LYS A 360 -123.88 145.31 -41.83
C LYS A 360 -123.28 144.20 -42.73
N ASP A 361 -122.81 143.05 -42.23
CA ASP A 361 -123.03 142.30 -40.96
C ASP A 361 -121.75 141.42 -40.68
N LYS A 362 -121.60 140.35 -39.87
CA LYS A 362 -122.49 139.44 -39.09
C LYS A 362 -121.74 138.81 -37.87
N LYS A 363 -122.09 137.56 -37.48
CA LYS A 363 -121.55 136.65 -36.43
C LYS A 363 -120.61 135.57 -37.06
N GLY A 364 -119.85 134.72 -36.36
CA GLY A 364 -119.55 134.58 -34.91
C GLY A 364 -119.67 133.14 -34.37
N GLY A 365 -118.73 132.68 -33.52
CA GLY A 365 -118.71 131.35 -32.84
C GLY A 365 -117.96 130.24 -33.61
N LYS A 366 -117.77 129.01 -33.08
CA LYS A 366 -118.07 128.44 -31.74
C LYS A 366 -117.40 127.05 -31.55
N LYS A 367 -117.09 126.67 -30.29
CA LYS A 367 -117.11 125.30 -29.70
C LYS A 367 -116.00 124.27 -30.01
N LYS A 368 -115.67 123.52 -28.94
CA LYS A 368 -115.25 122.10 -28.86
C LYS A 368 -115.76 121.21 -30.01
N LYS A 369 -114.92 120.29 -30.51
CA LYS A 369 -114.72 118.98 -29.86
C LYS A 369 -113.24 118.64 -29.83
#